data_AF-A0A4Q3T099-F1
#
_entry.id   AF-A0A4Q3T099-F1
#
_cell.length_a   1.000
_cell.length_b   1.000
_cell.length_c   1.000
_cell.angle_alpha   90.00
_cell.angle_beta   90.00
_cell.angle_gamma   90.00
#
_symmetry.space_group_name_H-M   'P 1'
#
loop_
_entity.id
_entity.type
_entity.pdbx_description
1 polymer ?
#
loop_
_entity_poly.entity_id
_entity_poly.type
_entity_poly.pdbx_seq_one_letter_code
_entity_poly.pdbx_strand_id
1 'polypeptide(L)'
;MRHLLVAFAPLALVAACATPPQQQAGWTPPALDGMGGSAYGAFLAGQGALNDGKGAEAAAYFAKAELEGGSSDMLQDRAFTAAVLAGDIPRAAQLAPQGEEASESTKRMGQLVKAVEFMANGDGKAAQEALAGENIGFPHRGAASLLAPWAAAMAGDVEGSLIRPEVRNDRVVDYFGQLGQAYLFERARRYDEAETDYKALTGGDTPGDIAVLAYGAFLERRKRGPDAVALYDRALRAQPNDEALASARARAATGKGAPPPPTLRQGAAQVL
;
A
#
# COMPACT_ATOMS: atom_id res chain seq x y z
N MET A 1 41.83 -50.63 52.96
CA MET A 1 42.39 -51.51 51.91
C MET A 1 42.25 -50.79 50.59
N ARG A 2 43.31 -50.91 49.78
CA ARG A 2 43.67 -50.08 48.63
C ARG A 2 43.53 -50.95 47.41
N HIS A 3 42.66 -50.64 46.46
CA HIS A 3 42.84 -51.06 45.06
C HIS A 3 42.34 -49.98 44.11
N LEU A 4 43.17 -49.78 43.10
CA LEU A 4 43.26 -48.71 42.11
C LEU A 4 42.84 -49.28 40.75
N LEU A 5 42.42 -48.38 39.85
CA LEU A 5 42.34 -48.51 38.38
C LEU A 5 41.16 -49.38 37.88
N VAL A 6 40.41 -49.01 36.84
CA VAL A 6 40.86 -48.63 35.49
C VAL A 6 39.83 -47.72 34.81
N ALA A 7 40.34 -46.80 33.98
CA ALA A 7 39.63 -45.88 33.12
C ALA A 7 38.84 -46.55 31.99
N PHE A 8 37.68 -46.00 31.63
CA PHE A 8 37.15 -46.06 30.27
C PHE A 8 36.32 -44.81 29.99
N ALA A 9 36.84 -43.95 29.13
CA ALA A 9 36.09 -42.91 28.45
C ALA A 9 35.35 -43.51 27.25
N PRO A 10 34.14 -43.03 26.93
CA PRO A 10 33.71 -42.98 25.55
C PRO A 10 33.54 -41.53 25.10
N LEU A 11 34.37 -41.20 24.10
CA LEU A 11 34.19 -40.09 23.17
C LEU A 11 32.81 -40.13 22.50
N ALA A 12 32.33 -38.93 22.16
CA ALA A 12 31.57 -38.57 20.96
C ALA A 12 30.18 -39.19 20.74
N LEU A 13 29.15 -38.41 21.10
CA LEU A 13 27.86 -38.40 20.42
C LEU A 13 27.58 -36.98 19.92
N VAL A 14 28.31 -36.57 18.87
CA VAL A 14 27.93 -35.42 18.04
C VAL A 14 28.03 -35.87 16.59
N ALA A 15 26.99 -36.53 16.10
CA ALA A 15 26.76 -36.69 14.66
C ALA A 15 25.29 -37.04 14.40
N ALA A 16 24.76 -36.42 13.34
CA ALA A 16 23.55 -36.77 12.60
C ALA A 16 22.27 -35.95 12.87
N CYS A 17 22.35 -34.62 12.73
CA CYS A 17 21.36 -33.94 11.90
C CYS A 17 21.79 -34.10 10.43
N ALA A 18 21.60 -35.27 9.85
CA ALA A 18 21.69 -35.43 8.42
C ALA A 18 20.39 -34.87 7.82
N THR A 19 20.43 -33.61 7.38
CA THR A 19 19.41 -33.08 6.48
C THR A 19 19.39 -34.00 5.25
N PRO A 20 18.26 -34.65 4.91
CA PRO A 20 18.20 -35.44 3.70
C PRO A 20 18.56 -34.52 2.52
N PRO A 21 19.36 -34.98 1.55
CA PRO A 21 19.60 -34.19 0.35
C PRO A 21 18.25 -33.87 -0.26
N GLN A 22 17.96 -32.57 -0.37
CA GLN A 22 16.79 -32.07 -1.06
C GLN A 22 16.93 -32.55 -2.50
N GLN A 23 16.26 -33.66 -2.80
CA GLN A 23 16.21 -34.23 -4.13
C GLN A 23 15.51 -33.17 -4.97
N GLN A 24 16.29 -32.35 -5.66
CA GLN A 24 15.77 -31.57 -6.77
C GLN A 24 15.25 -32.61 -7.74
N ALA A 25 13.96 -32.88 -7.67
CA ALA A 25 13.25 -33.58 -8.72
C ALA A 25 13.32 -32.65 -9.92
N GLY A 26 14.42 -32.75 -10.66
CA GLY A 26 14.59 -32.17 -11.99
C GLY A 26 13.63 -32.90 -12.91
N TRP A 27 12.34 -32.62 -12.78
CA TRP A 27 11.38 -32.94 -13.80
C TRP A 27 11.55 -31.91 -14.91
N THR A 28 12.48 -32.19 -15.82
CA THR A 28 12.47 -31.59 -17.15
C THR A 28 11.66 -32.54 -18.03
N PRO A 29 10.40 -32.23 -18.36
CA PRO A 29 9.68 -33.01 -19.37
C PRO A 29 10.48 -32.96 -20.68
N PRO A 30 10.53 -34.05 -21.46
CA PRO A 30 11.13 -34.00 -22.78
C PRO A 30 10.39 -32.93 -23.59
N ALA A 31 11.12 -31.91 -24.02
CA ALA A 31 10.63 -30.97 -25.03
C ALA A 31 10.48 -31.77 -26.32
N LEU A 32 9.28 -32.30 -26.55
CA LEU A 32 8.90 -32.76 -27.87
C LEU A 32 8.85 -31.51 -28.74
N ASP A 33 9.71 -31.45 -29.76
CA ASP A 33 9.70 -30.40 -30.77
C ASP A 33 8.26 -30.23 -31.29
N GLY A 34 7.63 -29.10 -30.96
CA GLY A 34 6.22 -28.81 -31.24
C GLY A 34 5.33 -28.54 -30.01
N MET A 35 5.80 -28.84 -28.78
CA MET A 35 5.21 -28.35 -27.52
C MET A 35 6.05 -27.20 -26.92
N GLY A 36 6.40 -26.20 -27.74
CA GLY A 36 6.58 -24.86 -27.16
C GLY A 36 5.27 -24.52 -26.44
N GLY A 37 5.36 -24.07 -25.18
CA GLY A 37 4.25 -23.88 -24.23
C GLY A 37 2.84 -23.84 -24.82
N SER A 38 1.92 -24.63 -24.26
CA SER A 38 0.50 -24.44 -24.55
C SER A 38 -0.04 -23.29 -23.70
N ALA A 39 -0.93 -22.47 -24.26
CA ALA A 39 -1.61 -21.41 -23.53
C ALA A 39 -2.23 -21.91 -22.22
N TYR A 40 -2.74 -23.15 -22.22
CA TYR A 40 -3.25 -23.82 -21.04
C TYR A 40 -2.16 -24.11 -19.99
N GLY A 41 -0.99 -24.60 -20.40
CA GLY A 41 0.13 -24.83 -19.50
C GLY A 41 0.67 -23.54 -18.90
N ALA A 42 0.79 -22.47 -19.70
CA ALA A 42 1.15 -21.14 -19.22
C ALA A 42 0.09 -20.60 -18.24
N PHE A 43 -1.19 -20.77 -18.54
CA PHE A 43 -2.28 -20.40 -17.63
C PHE A 43 -2.18 -21.14 -16.28
N LEU A 44 -1.96 -22.45 -16.27
CA LEU A 44 -1.83 -23.23 -15.03
C LEU A 44 -0.60 -22.80 -14.21
N ALA A 45 0.53 -22.53 -14.87
CA ALA A 45 1.71 -21.99 -14.20
C ALA A 45 1.41 -20.62 -13.56
N GLY A 46 0.67 -19.76 -14.27
CA GLY A 46 0.19 -18.48 -13.75
C GLY A 46 -0.73 -18.64 -12.54
N GLN A 47 -1.65 -19.61 -12.56
CA GLN A 47 -2.49 -19.91 -11.39
C GLN A 47 -1.66 -20.36 -10.19
N GLY A 48 -0.66 -21.21 -10.40
CA GLY A 48 0.26 -21.64 -9.34
C GLY A 48 1.00 -20.45 -8.71
N ALA A 49 1.60 -19.60 -9.55
CA ALA A 49 2.28 -18.39 -9.08
C ALA A 49 1.33 -17.41 -8.36
N LEU A 50 0.08 -17.27 -8.84
CA LEU A 50 -0.92 -16.41 -8.22
C LEU A 50 -1.31 -16.92 -6.83
N ASN A 51 -1.50 -18.23 -6.68
CA ASN A 51 -1.81 -18.86 -5.40
C ASN A 51 -0.65 -18.75 -4.40
N ASP A 52 0.60 -18.71 -4.89
CA ASP A 52 1.80 -18.44 -4.09
C ASP A 52 1.97 -16.95 -3.72
N GLY A 53 1.08 -16.06 -4.18
CA GLY A 53 1.18 -14.61 -4.00
C GLY A 53 2.25 -13.94 -4.87
N LYS A 54 2.82 -14.65 -5.85
CA LYS A 54 3.86 -14.15 -6.76
C LYS A 54 3.22 -13.44 -7.96
N GLY A 55 2.58 -12.30 -7.70
CA GLY A 55 1.81 -11.55 -8.70
C GLY A 55 2.58 -11.26 -9.99
N ALA A 56 3.84 -10.83 -9.89
CA ALA A 56 4.66 -10.52 -11.07
C ALA A 56 4.97 -11.76 -11.93
N GLU A 57 5.24 -12.91 -11.30
CA GLU A 57 5.46 -14.18 -12.00
C GLU A 57 4.15 -14.68 -12.64
N ALA A 58 3.04 -14.58 -11.92
CA ALA A 58 1.72 -14.90 -12.43
C ALA A 58 1.36 -14.05 -13.66
N ALA A 59 1.61 -12.74 -13.61
CA ALA A 59 1.35 -11.82 -14.71
C ALA A 59 2.16 -12.19 -15.96
N ALA A 60 3.42 -12.57 -15.80
CA ALA A 60 4.26 -13.03 -16.91
C ALA A 60 3.71 -14.32 -17.55
N TYR A 61 3.25 -15.28 -16.74
CA TYR A 61 2.63 -16.51 -17.25
C TYR A 61 1.29 -16.27 -17.93
N PHE A 62 0.43 -15.40 -17.41
CA PHE A 62 -0.83 -15.06 -18.08
C PHE A 62 -0.60 -14.29 -19.39
N ALA A 63 0.36 -13.36 -19.44
CA ALA A 63 0.75 -12.70 -20.68
C ALA A 63 1.28 -13.71 -21.72
N LYS A 64 2.05 -14.71 -21.27
CA LYS A 64 2.49 -15.82 -22.14
C LYS A 64 1.29 -16.63 -22.65
N ALA A 65 0.31 -16.94 -21.80
CA ALA A 65 -0.89 -17.66 -22.20
C ALA A 65 -1.69 -16.90 -23.27
N GLU A 66 -1.78 -15.56 -23.18
CA GLU A 66 -2.39 -14.70 -24.21
C GLU A 66 -1.63 -14.80 -25.54
N LEU A 67 -0.29 -14.70 -25.51
CA LEU A 67 0.56 -14.80 -26.71
C LEU A 67 0.46 -16.16 -27.41
N GLU A 68 0.22 -17.22 -26.64
CA GLU A 68 0.04 -18.59 -27.14
C GLU A 68 -1.40 -18.87 -27.63
N GLY A 69 -2.21 -17.81 -27.80
CA GLY A 69 -3.56 -17.88 -28.36
C GLY A 69 -4.67 -18.12 -27.33
N GLY A 70 -4.34 -18.07 -26.03
CA GLY A 70 -5.33 -18.08 -24.96
C GLY A 70 -6.19 -16.83 -25.01
N SER A 71 -7.51 -17.00 -25.11
CA SER A 71 -8.46 -15.89 -25.07
C SER A 71 -9.70 -16.36 -24.32
N SER A 72 -9.89 -15.85 -23.11
CA SER A 72 -11.08 -16.10 -22.29
C SER A 72 -11.21 -15.00 -21.22
N ASP A 73 -12.43 -14.71 -20.79
CA ASP A 73 -12.70 -13.77 -19.70
C ASP A 73 -11.99 -14.19 -18.40
N MET A 74 -11.91 -15.51 -18.15
CA MET A 74 -11.15 -16.05 -17.03
C MET A 74 -9.65 -15.71 -17.11
N LEU A 75 -9.02 -15.81 -18.29
CA LEU A 75 -7.61 -15.45 -18.45
C LEU A 75 -7.40 -13.95 -18.19
N GLN A 76 -8.29 -13.10 -18.71
CA GLN A 76 -8.23 -11.64 -18.51
C GLN A 76 -8.40 -11.25 -17.04
N ASP A 77 -9.37 -11.85 -16.33
CA ASP A 77 -9.59 -11.62 -14.90
C ASP A 77 -8.36 -12.00 -14.05
N ARG A 78 -7.69 -13.08 -14.43
CA ARG A 78 -6.49 -13.57 -13.75
C ARG A 78 -5.27 -12.73 -14.07
N ALA A 79 -5.13 -12.28 -15.31
CA ALA A 79 -4.11 -11.32 -15.70
C ALA A 79 -4.29 -9.97 -14.98
N PHE A 80 -5.54 -9.48 -14.86
CA PHE A 80 -5.87 -8.29 -14.08
C PHE A 80 -5.47 -8.45 -12.61
N THR A 81 -5.91 -9.53 -11.97
CA THR A 81 -5.60 -9.79 -10.56
C THR A 81 -4.09 -9.91 -10.32
N ALA A 82 -3.38 -10.61 -11.21
CA ALA A 82 -1.93 -10.73 -11.14
C ALA A 82 -1.23 -9.37 -11.28
N ALA A 83 -1.67 -8.52 -12.21
CA ALA A 83 -1.14 -7.18 -12.39
C ALA A 83 -1.35 -6.29 -11.15
N VAL A 84 -2.54 -6.35 -10.52
CA VAL A 84 -2.82 -5.65 -9.25
C VAL A 84 -1.87 -6.13 -8.15
N LEU A 85 -1.71 -7.44 -7.98
CA LEU A 85 -0.80 -8.00 -6.96
C LEU A 85 0.67 -7.71 -7.25
N ALA A 86 1.05 -7.56 -8.51
CA ALA A 86 2.39 -7.16 -8.92
C ALA A 86 2.66 -5.66 -8.69
N GLY A 87 1.63 -4.86 -8.42
CA GLY A 87 1.73 -3.40 -8.38
C GLY A 87 1.89 -2.76 -9.76
N ASP A 88 1.64 -3.50 -10.85
CA ASP A 88 1.64 -2.99 -12.23
C ASP A 88 0.30 -2.32 -12.52
N ILE A 89 0.09 -1.16 -11.91
CA ILE A 89 -1.13 -0.36 -12.03
C ILE A 89 -1.45 0.03 -13.48
N PRO A 90 -0.47 0.45 -14.32
CA PRO A 90 -0.75 0.75 -15.72
C PRO A 90 -1.31 -0.45 -16.49
N ARG A 91 -0.74 -1.65 -16.32
CA ARG A 91 -1.27 -2.86 -16.96
C ARG A 91 -2.61 -3.28 -16.37
N ALA A 92 -2.77 -3.20 -15.05
CA ALA A 92 -4.03 -3.52 -14.39
C ALA A 92 -5.17 -2.59 -14.85
N ALA A 93 -4.91 -1.30 -15.06
CA ALA A 93 -5.91 -0.35 -15.57
C ALA A 93 -6.38 -0.71 -16.99
N GLN A 94 -5.48 -1.20 -17.84
CA GLN A 94 -5.81 -1.69 -19.19
C GLN A 94 -6.63 -2.99 -19.15
N LEU A 95 -6.31 -3.88 -18.21
CA LEU A 95 -6.97 -5.17 -18.04
C LEU A 95 -8.25 -5.11 -17.19
N ALA A 96 -8.60 -3.93 -16.66
CA ALA A 96 -9.73 -3.75 -15.75
C ALA A 96 -11.00 -4.38 -16.34
N PRO A 97 -11.58 -5.39 -15.65
CA PRO A 97 -12.62 -6.23 -16.25
C PRO A 97 -13.92 -5.45 -16.45
N GLN A 98 -14.55 -5.71 -17.60
CA GLN A 98 -15.82 -5.10 -18.01
C GLN A 98 -16.87 -6.15 -18.44
N GLY A 99 -16.46 -7.40 -18.66
CA GLY A 99 -17.32 -8.49 -19.12
C GLY A 99 -18.35 -8.93 -18.08
N GLU A 100 -19.40 -9.60 -18.54
CA GLU A 100 -20.49 -10.09 -17.69
C GLU A 100 -20.04 -11.16 -16.69
N GLU A 101 -19.02 -11.94 -17.04
CA GLU A 101 -18.48 -13.02 -16.20
C GLU A 101 -17.68 -12.52 -14.99
N ALA A 102 -17.19 -11.28 -15.03
CA ALA A 102 -16.44 -10.71 -13.92
C ALA A 102 -17.36 -10.39 -12.73
N SER A 103 -16.90 -10.72 -11.52
CA SER A 103 -17.65 -10.37 -10.32
C SER A 103 -17.78 -8.85 -10.18
N GLU A 104 -18.89 -8.37 -9.60
CA GLU A 104 -19.09 -6.95 -9.33
C GLU A 104 -17.99 -6.36 -8.43
N SER A 105 -17.44 -7.17 -7.51
CA SER A 105 -16.29 -6.76 -6.70
C SER A 105 -15.06 -6.50 -7.58
N THR A 106 -14.78 -7.38 -8.54
CA THR A 106 -13.63 -7.24 -9.43
C THR A 106 -13.80 -6.05 -10.37
N LYS A 107 -15.00 -5.83 -10.92
CA LYS A 107 -15.30 -4.65 -11.75
C LYS A 107 -15.06 -3.36 -10.98
N ARG A 108 -15.52 -3.28 -9.72
CA ARG A 108 -15.29 -2.15 -8.82
C ARG A 108 -13.81 -1.94 -8.49
N MET A 109 -13.06 -3.03 -8.28
CA MET A 109 -11.60 -2.94 -8.15
C MET A 109 -10.96 -2.36 -9.41
N GLY A 110 -11.40 -2.80 -10.60
CA GLY A 110 -10.93 -2.25 -11.87
C GLY A 110 -11.18 -0.75 -12.02
N GLN A 111 -12.34 -0.26 -11.55
CA GLN A 111 -12.63 1.17 -11.50
C GLN A 111 -11.72 1.93 -10.53
N LEU A 112 -11.44 1.36 -9.35
CA LEU A 112 -10.50 1.95 -8.40
C LEU A 112 -9.08 2.02 -9.00
N VAL A 113 -8.61 0.96 -9.65
CA VAL A 113 -7.30 0.92 -10.31
C VAL A 113 -7.21 1.98 -11.41
N LYS A 114 -8.26 2.14 -12.23
CA LYS A 114 -8.34 3.22 -13.24
C LYS A 114 -8.26 4.60 -12.61
N ALA A 115 -8.96 4.84 -11.50
CA ALA A 115 -8.87 6.10 -10.77
C ALA A 115 -7.44 6.40 -10.30
N VAL A 116 -6.75 5.40 -9.72
CA VAL A 116 -5.35 5.53 -9.29
C VAL A 116 -4.44 5.84 -10.49
N GLU A 117 -4.63 5.17 -11.63
CA GLU A 117 -3.86 5.44 -12.85
C GLU A 117 -4.09 6.87 -13.38
N PHE A 118 -5.33 7.36 -13.40
CA PHE A 118 -5.62 8.75 -13.75
C PHE A 118 -4.92 9.73 -12.79
N MET A 119 -4.95 9.46 -11.48
CA MET A 119 -4.24 10.29 -10.49
C MET A 119 -2.72 10.26 -10.68
N ALA A 120 -2.15 9.09 -11.02
CA ALA A 120 -0.73 8.93 -11.30
C ALA A 120 -0.29 9.78 -12.51
N ASN A 121 -1.11 9.79 -13.56
CA ASN A 121 -0.88 10.55 -14.79
C ASN A 121 -1.23 12.05 -14.68
N GLY A 122 -1.86 12.47 -13.58
CA GLY A 122 -2.25 13.86 -13.33
C GLY A 122 -3.62 14.24 -13.91
N ASP A 123 -4.38 13.27 -14.40
CA ASP A 123 -5.73 13.45 -14.94
C ASP A 123 -6.78 13.50 -13.80
N GLY A 124 -6.68 14.54 -12.96
CA GLY A 124 -7.53 14.69 -11.78
C GLY A 124 -9.03 14.68 -12.08
N LYS A 125 -9.46 15.23 -13.23
CA LYS A 125 -10.87 15.20 -13.65
C LYS A 125 -11.38 13.79 -13.93
N ALA A 126 -10.60 13.00 -14.68
CA ALA A 126 -10.96 11.61 -14.97
C ALA A 126 -10.93 10.75 -13.71
N ALA A 127 -9.96 10.99 -12.82
CA ALA A 127 -9.93 10.35 -11.50
C ALA A 127 -11.17 10.69 -10.67
N GLN A 128 -11.57 11.96 -10.62
CA GLN A 128 -12.75 12.41 -9.87
C GLN A 128 -14.03 11.76 -10.42
N GLU A 129 -14.18 11.66 -11.75
CA GLU A 129 -15.30 10.98 -12.40
C GLU A 129 -15.31 9.47 -12.10
N ALA A 130 -14.16 8.79 -12.17
CA ALA A 130 -14.03 7.37 -11.86
C ALA A 130 -14.38 7.04 -10.39
N LEU A 131 -14.10 7.97 -9.47
CA LEU A 131 -14.40 7.85 -8.03
C LEU A 131 -15.82 8.30 -7.65
N ALA A 132 -16.56 8.94 -8.56
CA ALA A 132 -17.86 9.51 -8.27
C ALA A 132 -18.99 8.48 -8.13
N GLY A 133 -20.02 8.85 -7.38
CA GLY A 133 -21.26 8.07 -7.25
C GLY A 133 -21.06 6.69 -6.62
N GLU A 134 -21.81 5.70 -7.10
CA GLU A 134 -21.77 4.32 -6.59
C GLU A 134 -20.88 3.39 -7.45
N ASN A 135 -20.05 3.96 -8.32
CA ASN A 135 -19.16 3.22 -9.23
C ASN A 135 -18.22 2.27 -8.47
N ILE A 136 -17.83 2.64 -7.25
CA ILE A 136 -16.96 1.85 -6.37
C ILE A 136 -17.65 1.62 -5.02
N GLY A 137 -18.46 0.56 -4.98
CA GLY A 137 -19.12 0.09 -3.76
C GLY A 137 -18.26 -0.85 -2.89
N PHE A 138 -18.90 -1.59 -1.98
CA PHE A 138 -18.23 -2.65 -1.21
C PHE A 138 -17.54 -3.67 -2.15
N PRO A 139 -16.34 -4.17 -1.80
CA PRO A 139 -15.54 -3.86 -0.61
C PRO A 139 -14.59 -2.66 -0.74
N HIS A 140 -14.57 -1.99 -1.89
CA HIS A 140 -13.55 -0.98 -2.23
C HIS A 140 -13.95 0.47 -1.90
N ARG A 141 -15.17 0.70 -1.38
CA ARG A 141 -15.70 2.04 -1.06
C ARG A 141 -14.80 2.88 -0.14
N GLY A 142 -14.11 2.25 0.81
CA GLY A 142 -13.26 2.96 1.77
C GLY A 142 -12.08 3.65 1.06
N ALA A 143 -11.37 2.88 0.23
CA ALA A 143 -10.28 3.39 -0.60
C ALA A 143 -10.76 4.50 -1.56
N ALA A 144 -11.90 4.28 -2.24
CA ALA A 144 -12.46 5.30 -3.12
C ALA A 144 -12.82 6.60 -2.37
N SER A 145 -13.44 6.47 -1.19
CA SER A 145 -13.81 7.62 -0.36
C SER A 145 -12.58 8.40 0.12
N LEU A 146 -11.48 7.71 0.46
CA LEU A 146 -10.23 8.34 0.88
C LEU A 146 -9.52 9.06 -0.28
N LEU A 147 -9.60 8.53 -1.50
CA LEU A 147 -9.01 9.15 -2.70
C LEU A 147 -9.81 10.34 -3.25
N ALA A 148 -11.13 10.36 -3.06
CA ALA A 148 -12.01 11.35 -3.70
C ALA A 148 -11.61 12.82 -3.44
N PRO A 149 -11.30 13.26 -2.19
CA PRO A 149 -10.86 14.64 -1.95
C PRO A 149 -9.53 14.99 -2.63
N TRP A 150 -8.63 14.00 -2.76
CA TRP A 150 -7.36 14.20 -3.46
C TRP A 150 -7.55 14.31 -4.97
N ALA A 151 -8.43 13.50 -5.56
CA ALA A 151 -8.79 13.62 -6.98
C ALA A 151 -9.45 14.97 -7.28
N ALA A 152 -10.37 15.44 -6.43
CA ALA A 152 -10.94 16.78 -6.51
C ALA A 152 -9.86 17.86 -6.46
N ALA A 153 -8.90 17.73 -5.53
CA ALA A 153 -7.76 18.64 -5.42
C ALA A 153 -6.89 18.66 -6.69
N MET A 154 -6.70 17.51 -7.34
CA MET A 154 -5.98 17.39 -8.62
C MET A 154 -6.77 17.97 -9.79
N ALA A 155 -8.09 17.86 -9.77
CA ALA A 155 -9.00 18.45 -10.76
C ALA A 155 -9.12 19.97 -10.65
N GLY A 156 -8.61 20.56 -9.55
CA GLY A 156 -8.73 21.98 -9.24
C GLY A 156 -10.02 22.35 -8.50
N ASP A 157 -10.79 21.36 -8.06
CA ASP A 157 -12.00 21.52 -7.25
C ASP A 157 -11.62 21.67 -5.77
N VAL A 158 -11.46 22.93 -5.34
CA VAL A 158 -11.08 23.25 -3.96
C VAL A 158 -12.17 22.83 -2.99
N GLU A 159 -13.44 23.14 -3.26
CA GLU A 159 -14.54 22.81 -2.34
C GLU A 159 -14.69 21.29 -2.18
N GLY A 160 -14.66 20.55 -3.28
CA GLY A 160 -14.68 19.08 -3.25
C GLY A 160 -13.50 18.47 -2.51
N SER A 161 -12.32 19.10 -2.55
CA SER A 161 -11.13 18.62 -1.83
C SER A 161 -11.20 18.79 -0.31
N LEU A 162 -12.12 19.62 0.19
CA LEU A 162 -12.25 19.87 1.62
C LEU A 162 -13.37 19.06 2.28
N ILE A 163 -14.09 18.25 1.50
CA ILE A 163 -15.11 17.33 2.01
C ILE A 163 -14.42 16.19 2.76
N ARG A 164 -14.80 15.98 4.02
CA ARG A 164 -14.31 14.84 4.81
C ARG A 164 -14.91 13.54 4.26
N PRO A 165 -14.07 12.52 3.97
CA PRO A 165 -14.54 11.16 3.69
C PRO A 165 -15.33 10.58 4.87
N GLU A 166 -16.50 9.99 4.61
CA GLU A 166 -17.31 9.35 5.63
C GLU A 166 -17.76 7.96 5.19
N VAL A 167 -17.34 6.94 5.94
CA VAL A 167 -17.77 5.54 5.74
C VAL A 167 -18.20 5.01 7.10
N ARG A 168 -19.49 4.65 7.19
CA ARG A 168 -20.09 4.17 8.45
C ARG A 168 -19.25 3.07 9.10
N ASN A 169 -18.86 3.30 10.36
CA ASN A 169 -18.09 2.39 11.21
C ASN A 169 -16.70 2.02 10.66
N ASP A 170 -16.09 2.87 9.83
CA ASP A 170 -14.75 2.65 9.28
C ASP A 170 -13.74 3.62 9.90
N ARG A 171 -13.07 3.16 10.96
CA ARG A 171 -12.08 3.97 11.68
C ARG A 171 -10.85 4.31 10.84
N VAL A 172 -10.55 3.50 9.81
CA VAL A 172 -9.43 3.77 8.90
C VAL A 172 -9.79 4.97 8.05
N VAL A 173 -11.01 4.99 7.49
CA VAL A 173 -11.52 6.14 6.74
C VAL A 173 -11.62 7.38 7.63
N ASP A 174 -12.11 7.25 8.87
CA ASP A 174 -12.19 8.39 9.79
C ASP A 174 -10.82 9.01 10.05
N TYR A 175 -9.82 8.19 10.38
CA TYR A 175 -8.45 8.65 10.69
C TYR A 175 -7.74 9.26 9.48
N PHE A 176 -7.67 8.52 8.37
CA PHE A 176 -6.96 8.98 7.17
C PHE A 176 -7.73 10.06 6.42
N GLY A 177 -9.07 10.06 6.51
CA GLY A 177 -9.93 11.12 5.98
C GLY A 177 -9.67 12.44 6.70
N GLN A 178 -9.59 12.43 8.04
CA GLN A 178 -9.27 13.63 8.80
C GLN A 178 -7.81 14.10 8.57
N LEU A 179 -6.86 13.16 8.48
CA LEU A 179 -5.46 13.51 8.18
C LEU A 179 -5.32 14.13 6.79
N GLY A 180 -5.96 13.54 5.78
CA GLY A 180 -5.98 14.07 4.42
C GLY A 180 -6.66 15.44 4.35
N GLN A 181 -7.77 15.63 5.09
CA GLN A 181 -8.46 16.91 5.18
C GLN A 181 -7.57 18.00 5.77
N ALA A 182 -6.78 17.70 6.81
CA ALA A 182 -5.83 18.65 7.38
C ALA A 182 -4.79 19.14 6.35
N TYR A 183 -4.22 18.22 5.57
CA TYR A 183 -3.30 18.57 4.48
C TYR A 183 -3.97 19.40 3.38
N LEU A 184 -5.21 19.06 3.02
CA LEU A 184 -5.96 19.76 1.96
C LEU A 184 -6.39 21.16 2.41
N PHE A 185 -6.79 21.35 3.68
CA PHE A 185 -7.00 22.67 4.27
C PHE A 185 -5.72 23.50 4.26
N GLU A 186 -4.59 22.92 4.66
CA GLU A 186 -3.30 23.61 4.63
C GLU A 186 -2.94 24.05 3.20
N ARG A 187 -3.15 23.18 2.20
CA ARG A 187 -2.93 23.49 0.78
C ARG A 187 -3.83 24.63 0.31
N ALA A 188 -5.08 24.66 0.77
CA ALA A 188 -6.04 25.73 0.52
C ALA A 188 -5.77 27.01 1.34
N ARG A 189 -4.71 27.05 2.15
CA ARG A 189 -4.35 28.15 3.06
C ARG A 189 -5.38 28.40 4.18
N ARG A 190 -6.24 27.42 4.46
CA ARG A 190 -7.20 27.40 5.56
C ARG A 190 -6.54 26.84 6.83
N TYR A 191 -5.59 27.61 7.35
CA TYR A 191 -4.65 27.12 8.38
C TYR A 191 -5.32 26.84 9.73
N ASP A 192 -6.38 27.57 10.08
CA ASP A 192 -7.07 27.38 11.35
C ASP A 192 -7.86 26.06 11.35
N GLU A 193 -8.52 25.75 10.22
CA GLU A 193 -9.19 24.47 10.02
C GLU A 193 -8.19 23.31 9.94
N ALA A 194 -7.07 23.50 9.22
CA ALA A 194 -5.99 22.50 9.18
C ALA A 194 -5.46 22.18 10.59
N GLU A 195 -5.17 23.20 11.39
CA GLU A 195 -4.68 23.02 12.76
C GLU A 195 -5.73 22.37 13.66
N THR A 196 -7.01 22.65 13.45
CA THR A 196 -8.11 22.00 14.19
C THR A 196 -8.10 20.49 13.96
N ASP A 197 -7.96 20.04 12.71
CA ASP A 197 -7.90 18.62 12.39
C ASP A 197 -6.63 17.94 12.89
N TYR A 198 -5.47 18.58 12.73
CA TYR A 198 -4.23 18.06 13.30
C TYR A 198 -4.27 17.92 14.83
N LYS A 199 -4.88 18.89 15.53
CA LYS A 199 -5.06 18.81 16.99
C LYS A 199 -5.99 17.69 17.39
N ALA A 200 -7.08 17.47 16.65
CA ALA A 200 -8.00 16.36 16.92
C ALA A 200 -7.28 15.00 16.82
N LEU A 201 -6.46 14.80 15.78
CA LEU A 201 -5.69 13.57 15.57
C LEU A 201 -4.58 13.35 16.61
N THR A 202 -4.04 14.44 17.17
CA THR A 202 -2.93 14.41 18.13
C THR A 202 -3.35 14.65 19.58
N GLY A 203 -4.66 14.76 19.85
CA GLY A 203 -5.21 15.16 21.15
C GLY A 203 -5.28 14.05 22.20
N GLY A 204 -5.18 12.78 21.78
CA GLY A 204 -5.20 11.63 22.70
C GLY A 204 -3.91 11.47 23.51
N ASP A 205 -3.93 10.57 24.50
CA ASP A 205 -2.78 10.30 25.40
C ASP A 205 -1.58 9.71 24.65
N THR A 206 -1.86 8.82 23.69
CA THR A 206 -0.85 8.15 22.85
C THR A 206 -1.19 8.34 21.37
N PRO A 207 -0.96 9.54 20.81
CA PRO A 207 -1.27 9.80 19.41
C PRO A 207 -0.32 9.00 18.50
N GLY A 208 -0.80 8.62 17.32
CA GLY A 208 0.00 7.95 16.31
C GLY A 208 1.12 8.87 15.81
N ASP A 209 2.28 8.28 15.54
CA ASP A 209 3.47 8.94 14.99
C ASP A 209 3.17 9.70 13.70
N ILE A 210 2.39 9.11 12.78
CA ILE A 210 1.99 9.72 11.50
C ILE A 210 1.33 11.08 11.72
N ALA A 211 0.33 11.17 12.60
CA ALA A 211 -0.38 12.42 12.87
C ALA A 211 0.51 13.44 13.59
N VAL A 212 1.37 12.99 14.50
CA VAL A 212 2.31 13.85 15.22
C VAL A 212 3.34 14.46 14.27
N LEU A 213 3.91 13.65 13.37
CA LEU A 213 4.85 14.09 12.33
C LEU A 213 4.19 15.09 11.39
N ALA A 214 2.94 14.83 10.97
CA ALA A 214 2.18 15.72 10.12
C ALA A 214 1.93 17.08 10.79
N TYR A 215 1.44 17.08 12.02
CA TYR A 215 1.14 18.31 12.75
C TYR A 215 2.40 19.09 13.12
N GLY A 216 3.46 18.41 13.56
CA GLY A 216 4.73 19.05 13.85
C GLY A 216 5.35 19.70 12.60
N ALA A 217 5.30 19.03 11.44
CA ALA A 217 5.77 19.61 10.19
C ALA A 217 4.92 20.84 9.77
N PHE A 218 3.60 20.81 10.00
CA PHE A 218 2.74 21.98 9.83
C PHE A 218 3.20 23.14 10.73
N LEU A 219 3.44 22.90 12.02
CA LEU A 219 3.93 23.92 12.96
C LEU A 219 5.30 24.48 12.53
N GLU A 220 6.22 23.63 12.09
CA GLU A 220 7.52 24.02 11.55
C GLU A 220 7.36 24.97 10.33
N ARG A 221 6.49 24.65 9.37
CA ARG A 221 6.20 25.51 8.20
C ARG A 221 5.56 26.84 8.59
N ARG A 222 4.82 26.88 9.70
CA ARG A 222 4.23 28.09 10.30
C ARG A 222 5.20 28.87 11.20
N LYS A 223 6.49 28.47 11.25
CA LYS A 223 7.53 29.07 12.09
C LYS A 223 7.27 28.92 13.60
N ARG A 224 6.50 27.91 14.00
CA ARG A 224 6.17 27.58 15.39
C ARG A 224 7.04 26.43 15.91
N GLY A 225 8.36 26.56 15.74
CA GLY A 225 9.35 25.55 16.13
C GLY A 225 9.26 25.10 17.60
N PRO A 226 9.11 26.01 18.58
CA PRO A 226 8.94 25.62 19.99
C PRO A 226 7.71 24.74 20.23
N ASP A 227 6.59 25.04 19.59
CA ASP A 227 5.36 24.24 19.70
C ASP A 227 5.54 22.85 19.06
N ALA A 228 6.24 22.78 17.93
CA ALA A 228 6.57 21.52 17.27
C ALA A 228 7.47 20.64 18.16
N VAL A 229 8.52 21.22 18.77
CA VAL A 229 9.39 20.51 19.71
C VAL A 229 8.60 19.99 20.91
N ALA A 230 7.72 20.80 21.50
CA ALA A 230 6.87 20.36 22.61
C ALA A 230 5.93 19.21 22.23
N LEU A 231 5.37 19.26 21.01
CA LEU A 231 4.55 18.18 20.46
C LEU A 231 5.35 16.88 20.31
N TYR A 232 6.52 16.93 19.68
CA TYR A 232 7.38 15.75 19.49
C TYR A 232 7.90 15.20 20.84
N ASP A 233 8.29 16.06 21.78
CA ASP A 233 8.71 15.65 23.13
C ASP A 233 7.59 14.91 23.87
N ARG A 234 6.34 15.37 23.73
CA ARG A 234 5.19 14.66 24.32
C ARG A 234 5.05 13.26 23.72
N ALA A 235 5.13 13.13 22.40
CA ALA A 235 5.01 11.84 21.73
C ALA A 235 6.16 10.88 22.08
N LEU A 236 7.41 11.39 22.14
CA LEU A 236 8.59 10.61 22.54
C LEU A 236 8.53 10.10 23.99
N ARG A 237 7.81 10.77 24.89
CA ARG A 237 7.58 10.21 26.25
C ARG A 237 6.75 8.93 26.21
N ALA A 238 5.80 8.82 25.28
CA ALA A 238 5.00 7.61 25.07
C ALA A 238 5.74 6.58 24.21
N GLN A 239 6.58 7.04 23.27
CA GLN A 239 7.29 6.20 22.30
C GLN A 239 8.78 6.57 22.23
N PRO A 240 9.61 6.21 23.24
CA PRO A 240 10.99 6.71 23.34
C PRO A 240 11.94 6.25 22.24
N ASN A 241 11.61 5.16 21.54
CA ASN A 241 12.45 4.53 20.53
C ASN A 241 12.01 4.89 19.09
N ASP A 242 11.10 5.85 18.92
CA ASP A 242 10.68 6.30 17.59
C ASP A 242 11.74 7.23 16.98
N GLU A 243 12.50 6.67 16.03
CA GLU A 243 13.58 7.39 15.33
C GLU A 243 13.07 8.53 14.45
N ALA A 244 11.87 8.41 13.89
CA ALA A 244 11.28 9.42 13.02
C ALA A 244 10.89 10.66 13.85
N LEU A 245 10.28 10.45 15.02
CA LEU A 245 9.97 11.52 15.96
C LEU A 245 11.23 12.17 16.53
N ALA A 246 12.25 11.39 16.89
CA ALA A 246 13.52 11.94 17.37
C ALA A 246 14.21 12.82 16.31
N SER A 247 14.21 12.36 15.05
CA SER A 247 14.74 13.12 13.91
C SER A 247 13.95 14.40 13.65
N ALA A 248 12.61 14.33 13.71
CA ALA A 248 11.74 15.49 13.53
C ALA A 248 11.92 16.53 14.64
N ARG A 249 12.04 16.08 15.90
CA ARG A 249 12.33 16.93 17.05
C ARG A 249 13.67 17.66 16.93
N ALA A 250 14.73 16.94 16.56
CA ALA A 250 16.05 17.53 16.36
C ALA A 250 16.03 18.59 15.25
N ARG A 251 15.36 18.31 14.14
CA ARG A 251 15.16 19.27 13.04
C ARG A 251 14.42 20.52 13.50
N ALA A 252 13.27 20.35 14.16
CA ALA A 252 12.45 21.46 14.64
C ALA A 252 13.21 22.38 15.61
N ALA A 253 14.09 21.82 16.46
CA ALA A 253 14.92 22.60 17.38
C ALA A 253 15.92 23.52 16.69
N THR A 254 16.37 23.20 15.47
CA THR A 254 17.25 24.07 14.70
C THR A 254 16.52 25.22 13.99
N GLY A 255 15.19 25.10 13.85
CA GLY A 255 14.36 26.04 13.11
C GLY A 255 14.63 26.10 11.59
N LYS A 256 15.45 25.20 11.06
CA LYS A 256 15.82 25.14 9.63
C LYS A 256 15.28 23.86 8.99
N GLY A 257 14.74 24.00 7.78
CA GLY A 257 14.38 22.85 6.94
C GLY A 257 13.03 22.21 7.25
N ALA A 258 11.98 23.00 7.51
CA ALA A 258 10.63 22.47 7.65
C ALA A 258 10.26 21.58 6.43
N PRO A 259 9.77 20.35 6.62
CA PRO A 259 9.39 19.48 5.51
C PRO A 259 8.31 20.15 4.66
N PRO A 260 8.39 20.09 3.31
CA PRO A 260 7.31 20.58 2.47
C PRO A 260 6.02 19.78 2.74
N PRO A 261 4.83 20.37 2.52
CA PRO A 261 3.60 19.58 2.56
C PRO A 261 3.64 18.51 1.46
N PRO A 262 2.93 17.37 1.63
CA PRO A 262 2.88 16.33 0.62
C PRO A 262 2.30 16.90 -0.68
N THR A 263 2.85 16.45 -1.81
CA THR A 263 2.18 16.65 -3.11
C THR A 263 0.84 15.93 -3.13
N LEU A 264 -0.05 16.30 -4.06
CA LEU A 264 -1.36 15.63 -4.17
C LEU A 264 -1.24 14.12 -4.39
N ARG A 265 -0.25 13.67 -5.17
CA ARG A 265 0.00 12.23 -5.39
C ARG A 265 0.53 11.55 -4.13
N GLN A 266 1.42 12.19 -3.39
CA GLN A 266 1.92 11.65 -2.11
C GLN A 266 0.82 11.56 -1.05
N GLY A 267 -0.03 12.59 -0.96
CA GLY A 267 -1.16 12.61 -0.04
C GLY A 267 -2.20 11.55 -0.38
N ALA A 268 -2.52 11.37 -1.67
CA ALA A 268 -3.38 10.29 -2.14
C ALA A 268 -2.80 8.91 -1.82
N ALA A 269 -1.48 8.72 -1.98
CA ALA A 269 -0.81 7.47 -1.66
C ALA A 269 -0.76 7.18 -0.14
N GLN A 270 -0.71 8.21 0.71
CA GLN A 270 -0.63 8.07 2.16
C GLN A 270 -1.94 7.56 2.80
N VAL A 271 -3.06 7.70 2.11
CA VAL A 271 -4.40 7.32 2.61
C VAL A 271 -4.89 5.97 2.06
N LEU A 272 -4.03 5.23 1.35
CA LEU A 272 -4.29 3.87 0.86
C LEU A 272 -3.43 2.86 1.62
#